data_AF-A0ABD5T1Y2-F1
#
_entry.id   AF-A0ABD5T1Y2-F1
#
_cell.length_a   1.000
_cell.length_b   1.000
_cell.length_c   1.000
_cell.angle_alpha   90.00
_cell.angle_beta   90.00
_cell.angle_gamma   90.00
#
_symmetry.space_group_name_H-M   'P 1'
#
loop_
_entity.id
_entity.type
_entity.pdbx_description
1 polymer ?
#
loop_
_entity_poly.entity_id
_entity_poly.type
_entity_poly.pdbx_seq_one_letter_code
_entity_poly.pdbx_strand_id
1 'polypeptide(L)'
;MEVYYSRTTESPECILRTRIALAPTVGEWEIGETTTVICPETTYEGVDIDPELSNQRNPWERRQELRDPNVFVDDGTKYLFYVVGGESGIAVAELTE
;
A
#
# COMPACT_ATOMS: atom_id res chain seq x y z
N MET A 1 15.43 7.43 3.85
CA MET A 1 14.05 7.40 4.37
C MET A 1 13.34 6.23 3.71
N GLU A 2 12.59 5.43 4.46
CA GLU A 2 11.70 4.41 3.87
C GLU A 2 10.32 5.03 3.65
N VAL A 3 9.72 4.75 2.50
CA VAL A 3 8.40 5.24 2.13
C VAL A 3 7.55 4.07 1.68
N TYR A 4 6.39 3.91 2.33
CA TYR A 4 5.35 2.98 1.94
C TYR A 4 4.24 3.76 1.25
N TYR A 5 3.75 3.25 0.13
CA TYR A 5 2.74 3.92 -0.67
C TYR A 5 1.96 2.92 -1.51
N SER A 6 0.79 3.31 -1.97
CA SER A 6 0.05 2.59 -3.02
C SER A 6 0.07 3.41 -4.31
N ARG A 7 -0.13 2.76 -5.46
CA ARG A 7 -0.12 3.44 -6.75
C ARG A 7 -1.49 3.35 -7.40
N THR A 8 -2.15 4.51 -7.50
CA THR A 8 -3.42 4.62 -8.22
C THR A 8 -3.24 4.06 -9.64
N THR A 9 -4.25 3.35 -10.15
CA THR A 9 -4.31 2.69 -11.46
C THR A 9 -3.49 1.41 -11.63
N GLU A 10 -2.85 0.87 -10.58
CA GLU A 10 -2.44 -0.54 -10.59
C GLU A 10 -3.65 -1.45 -10.34
N SER A 11 -3.66 -2.62 -11.00
CA SER A 11 -4.77 -3.57 -10.94
C SER A 11 -4.23 -5.00 -10.78
N PRO A 12 -4.27 -5.58 -9.57
CA PRO A 12 -4.77 -4.97 -8.32
C PRO A 12 -3.84 -3.88 -7.78
N GLU A 13 -4.38 -2.94 -7.00
CA GLU A 13 -3.54 -1.96 -6.29
C GLU A 13 -2.89 -2.63 -5.06
N CYS A 14 -1.57 -2.54 -4.97
CA CYS A 14 -0.77 -3.13 -3.90
C CYS A 14 -0.07 -2.07 -3.06
N ILE A 15 0.38 -2.44 -1.86
CA ILE A 15 1.28 -1.61 -1.07
C ILE A 15 2.71 -1.87 -1.53
N LEU A 16 3.43 -0.78 -1.78
CA LEU A 16 4.80 -0.74 -2.26
C LEU A 16 5.70 -0.08 -1.24
N ARG A 17 7.00 -0.35 -1.34
CA ARG A 17 8.06 0.29 -0.54
C ARG A 17 9.18 0.74 -1.44
N THR A 18 9.70 1.95 -1.18
CA THR A 18 10.98 2.41 -1.74
C THR A 18 11.82 3.06 -0.64
N ARG A 19 13.14 3.13 -0.88
CA ARG A 19 14.07 3.90 -0.06
C ARG A 19 14.45 5.16 -0.82
N ILE A 20 14.19 6.31 -0.21
CA ILE A 20 14.58 7.62 -0.73
C ILE A 20 15.87 8.08 -0.03
N ALA A 21 16.91 8.35 -0.80
CA ALA A 21 18.10 9.05 -0.33
C ALA A 21 17.79 10.56 -0.31
N LEU A 22 17.79 11.15 0.89
CA LEU A 22 17.47 12.55 1.07
C LEU A 22 18.71 13.41 0.83
N ALA A 23 18.51 14.54 0.16
CA ALA A 23 19.49 15.59 -0.04
C ALA A 23 18.99 16.91 0.59
N PRO A 24 19.88 17.90 0.82
CA PRO A 24 19.47 19.21 1.33
C PRO A 24 18.40 19.90 0.46
N THR A 25 18.43 19.66 -0.85
CA THR A 25 17.45 20.17 -1.80
C THR A 25 16.44 19.08 -2.15
N VAL A 26 15.14 19.38 -2.09
CA VAL A 26 14.06 18.42 -2.40
C VAL A 26 14.17 17.87 -3.83
N GLY A 27 14.60 18.69 -4.79
CA GLY A 27 14.78 18.28 -6.19
C GLY A 27 15.97 17.33 -6.44
N GLU A 28 16.80 17.09 -5.42
CA GLU A 28 17.98 16.22 -5.48
C GLU A 28 17.76 14.89 -4.73
N TRP A 29 16.53 14.60 -4.31
CA TRP A 29 16.22 13.33 -3.67
C TRP A 29 16.27 12.20 -4.69
N GLU A 30 16.95 11.11 -4.34
CA GLU A 30 17.05 9.93 -5.21
C GLU A 30 16.11 8.84 -4.72
N ILE A 31 15.22 8.40 -5.61
CA ILE A 31 14.29 7.30 -5.35
C ILE A 31 14.99 5.99 -5.73
N GLY A 32 15.11 5.08 -4.76
CA GLY A 32 15.66 3.76 -4.97
C GLY A 32 14.69 2.79 -5.63
N GLU A 33 15.08 1.51 -5.70
CA GLU A 33 14.23 0.43 -6.20
C GLU A 33 12.92 0.34 -5.42
N THR A 34 11.83 0.10 -6.16
CA THR A 34 10.50 -0.11 -5.59
C THR A 34 10.23 -1.60 -5.49
N THR A 35 9.85 -2.06 -4.31
CA THR A 35 9.45 -3.45 -4.06
C THR A 35 8.00 -3.51 -3.63
N THR A 36 7.26 -4.49 -4.12
CA THR A 36 5.92 -4.81 -3.60
C THR A 36 6.04 -5.39 -2.20
N VAL A 37 5.22 -4.88 -1.27
CA VAL A 37 5.18 -5.33 0.12
C VAL A 37 4.06 -6.34 0.30
N ILE A 38 2.84 -5.98 -0.10
CA ILE A 38 1.66 -6.84 -0.01
C ILE A 38 0.68 -6.47 -1.12
N CYS A 39 0.04 -7.48 -1.70
CA CYS A 39 -1.09 -7.36 -2.62
C CYS A 39 -2.33 -8.02 -2.00
N PRO A 40 -3.54 -7.80 -2.52
CA PRO A 40 -4.73 -8.50 -2.04
C PRO A 40 -4.57 -10.02 -2.12
N GLU A 41 -4.74 -10.72 -1.01
CA GLU A 41 -4.62 -12.18 -0.90
C GLU A 41 -5.90 -12.84 -0.38
N THR A 42 -6.75 -12.07 0.30
CA THR A 42 -7.94 -12.58 0.97
C THR A 42 -9.24 -12.04 0.38
N THR A 43 -10.35 -12.72 0.69
CA THR A 43 -11.68 -12.26 0.31
C THR A 43 -11.97 -10.88 0.89
N TYR A 44 -11.57 -10.56 2.13
CA TYR A 44 -11.86 -9.23 2.69
C TYR A 44 -11.05 -8.11 1.99
N GLU A 45 -9.91 -8.45 1.39
CA GLU A 45 -9.10 -7.56 0.54
C GLU A 45 -9.64 -7.43 -0.89
N GLY A 46 -10.63 -8.24 -1.26
CA GLY A 46 -11.32 -8.16 -2.55
C GLY A 46 -10.77 -9.10 -3.62
N VAL A 47 -10.03 -10.16 -3.26
CA VAL A 47 -9.53 -11.16 -4.24
C VAL A 47 -10.65 -11.87 -5.02
N ASP A 48 -11.87 -11.86 -4.48
CA ASP A 48 -13.09 -12.38 -5.08
C ASP A 48 -13.72 -11.44 -6.13
N ILE A 49 -13.15 -10.26 -6.33
CA ILE A 49 -13.63 -9.21 -7.21
C ILE A 49 -12.64 -9.07 -8.35
N ASP A 50 -13.13 -9.03 -9.60
CA ASP A 50 -12.24 -8.82 -10.74
C ASP A 50 -11.52 -7.47 -10.61
N PRO A 51 -10.20 -7.43 -10.83
CA PRO A 51 -9.40 -6.23 -10.73
C PRO A 51 -9.74 -5.27 -11.88
N GLU A 52 -10.78 -4.46 -11.70
CA GLU A 52 -11.19 -3.45 -12.69
C GLU A 52 -10.15 -2.34 -12.80
N LEU A 53 -9.70 -2.05 -14.03
CA LEU A 53 -8.87 -0.90 -14.38
C LEU A 53 -9.62 0.45 -14.29
N SER A 54 -10.74 0.52 -13.56
CA SER A 54 -11.58 1.72 -13.53
C SER A 54 -10.81 2.88 -12.91
N ASN A 55 -10.55 3.90 -13.72
CA ASN A 55 -9.89 5.16 -13.34
C ASN A 55 -10.71 5.97 -12.31
N GLN A 56 -11.89 5.49 -11.90
CA GLN A 56 -12.76 6.15 -10.94
C GLN A 56 -12.77 5.38 -9.63
N ARG A 57 -12.09 5.95 -8.63
CA ARG A 57 -12.23 5.54 -7.24
C ARG A 57 -13.70 5.66 -6.84
N ASN A 58 -14.31 4.55 -6.45
CA ASN A 58 -15.65 4.53 -5.88
C ASN A 58 -15.59 3.95 -4.46
N PRO A 59 -15.62 4.80 -3.42
CA PRO A 59 -15.52 4.33 -2.03
C PRO A 59 -16.73 3.51 -1.57
N TRP A 60 -17.78 3.42 -2.38
CA TRP A 60 -19.00 2.70 -2.07
C TRP A 60 -19.01 1.25 -2.58
N GLU A 61 -18.01 0.85 -3.37
CA GLU A 61 -17.92 -0.48 -3.95
C GLU A 61 -16.67 -1.19 -3.45
N ARG A 62 -16.82 -2.49 -3.15
CA ARG A 62 -15.65 -3.31 -2.82
C ARG A 62 -14.77 -3.46 -4.07
N ARG A 63 -13.44 -3.42 -3.88
CA ARG A 63 -12.45 -3.54 -4.96
C ARG A 63 -11.26 -4.40 -4.53
N GLN A 64 -10.59 -5.03 -5.48
CA GLN A 64 -9.33 -5.76 -5.25
C GLN A 64 -8.14 -4.78 -5.10
N GLU A 65 -8.13 -4.01 -4.01
CA GLU A 65 -7.22 -2.87 -3.84
C GLU A 65 -6.79 -2.68 -2.38
N LEU A 66 -5.49 -2.49 -2.16
CA LEU A 66 -4.89 -2.07 -0.88
C LEU A 66 -4.45 -0.60 -0.94
N ARG A 67 -4.73 0.18 0.11
CA ARG A 67 -4.53 1.64 0.10
C ARG A 67 -3.98 2.16 1.43
N ASP A 68 -3.58 3.43 1.44
CA ASP A 68 -3.28 4.24 2.63
C ASP A 68 -2.38 3.56 3.68
N PRO A 69 -1.16 3.13 3.29
CA PRO A 69 -0.27 2.45 4.21
C PRO A 69 0.22 3.37 5.33
N ASN A 70 0.25 2.84 6.54
CA ASN A 70 0.83 3.49 7.70
C ASN A 70 1.71 2.52 8.50
N VAL A 71 2.97 2.87 8.68
CA VAL A 71 3.89 2.09 9.51
C VAL A 71 3.77 2.55 10.95
N PHE A 72 3.47 1.60 11.85
CA PHE A 72 3.41 1.78 13.28
C PHE A 72 4.47 0.91 13.96
N VAL A 73 5.17 1.44 14.96
CA VAL A 73 6.21 0.70 15.69
C VAL A 73 5.84 0.65 17.17
N ASP A 74 5.77 -0.55 17.72
CA ASP A 74 5.50 -0.81 19.14
C ASP A 74 6.47 -1.87 19.66
N ASP A 75 7.17 -1.55 20.75
CA ASP A 75 8.23 -2.37 21.37
C ASP A 75 9.26 -2.98 20.38
N GLY A 76 9.59 -2.23 19.33
CA GLY A 76 10.53 -2.66 18.28
C GLY A 76 9.91 -3.51 17.17
N THR A 77 8.66 -3.95 17.31
CA THR A 77 7.91 -4.63 16.25
C THR A 77 7.30 -3.61 15.30
N LYS A 78 7.49 -3.82 13.99
CA LYS A 78 6.93 -2.97 12.93
C LYS A 78 5.62 -3.57 12.43
N TYR A 79 4.58 -2.75 12.38
CA TYR A 79 3.27 -3.08 11.83
C TYR A 79 2.96 -2.18 10.64
N LEU A 80 2.30 -2.73 9.63
CA LEU A 80 1.72 -2.01 8.52
C LEU A 80 0.21 -2.03 8.67
N PHE A 81 -0.38 -0.87 8.98
CA PHE A 81 -1.81 -0.64 8.83
C PHE A 81 -2.09 -0.24 7.38
N TYR A 82 -3.16 -0.77 6.80
CA TYR A 82 -3.56 -0.46 5.43
C TYR A 82 -5.06 -0.64 5.23
N VAL A 83 -5.59 0.07 4.27
CA VAL A 83 -6.99 0.00 3.86
C VAL A 83 -7.18 -1.16 2.89
N VAL A 84 -8.26 -1.92 3.04
CA VAL A 84 -8.56 -3.12 2.25
C VAL A 84 -9.88 -3.00 1.49
N GLY A 85 -10.02 -3.77 0.40
CA GLY A 85 -11.30 -3.92 -0.27
C GLY A 85 -11.82 -2.64 -0.90
N GLY A 86 -10.95 -1.70 -1.30
CA GLY A 86 -11.36 -0.39 -1.82
C GLY A 86 -12.05 0.50 -0.78
N GLU A 87 -11.38 0.79 0.34
CA GLU A 87 -11.90 1.63 1.43
C GLU A 87 -13.00 0.96 2.30
N SER A 88 -13.12 -0.36 2.22
CA SER A 88 -14.14 -1.13 2.96
C SER A 88 -13.71 -1.56 4.38
N GLY A 89 -12.44 -1.39 4.74
CA GLY A 89 -11.92 -1.74 6.06
C GLY A 89 -10.46 -1.38 6.26
N ILE A 90 -9.96 -1.60 7.47
CA ILE A 90 -8.54 -1.44 7.85
C ILE A 90 -8.02 -2.79 8.33
N ALA A 91 -6.91 -3.22 7.78
CA ALA A 91 -6.16 -4.39 8.20
C ALA A 91 -4.81 -4.00 8.80
N VAL A 92 -4.16 -4.96 9.45
CA VAL A 92 -2.82 -4.82 9.99
C VAL A 92 -2.01 -6.08 9.67
N ALA A 93 -0.77 -5.89 9.24
CA ALA A 93 0.22 -6.94 9.06
C ALA A 93 1.48 -6.62 9.87
N GLU A 94 2.15 -7.64 10.39
CA GLU A 94 3.51 -7.49 10.93
C GLU A 94 4.51 -7.43 9.78
N LEU A 95 5.45 -6.49 9.83
CA LEU A 95 6.55 -6.38 8.87
C LEU A 95 7.78 -7.11 9.41
N THR A 96 8.02 -8.32 8.91
CA THR A 96 9.22 -9.10 9.21
C THR A 96 10.31 -8.81 8.18
N GLU A 97 11.53 -8.50 8.63
CA GLU A 97 12.72 -8.30 7.77
C GLU A 97 13.34 -9.62 7.30
#